data_AF-A0A1B0CDM4-F1
#
_entry.id   AF-A0A1B0CDM4-F1
#
_cell.length_a   1.000
_cell.length_b   1.000
_cell.length_c   1.000
_cell.angle_alpha   90.00
_cell.angle_beta   90.00
_cell.angle_gamma   90.00
#
_symmetry.space_group_name_H-M   'P 1'
#
loop_
_entity.id
_entity.type
_entity.pdbx_description
1 polymer ?
#
loop_
_entity_poly.entity_id
_entity_poly.type
_entity_poly.pdbx_seq_one_letter_code
_entity_poly.pdbx_strand_id
1 'polypeptide(L)'
;MIFQLFFRPFFTPLCYLLLLLQGIPVLCDKPSWAHGNQTVQHVGTSSVCPQILSKQQWGGRAPLKVFYNILPIEYVIVHLWDNGTCNMQRECETIVQNIQSYHMNELKFDDIGYNFIIGGDGSIFEGVGWHRRGTHKYGYNYQSIGIALLKNNDNYAPTKKSTKSAKDLIECGIAIGELFKDVKIYASEQAPSIIYSGDHLFDDINSWSHWAPFFTPLCYLLLLLQGIPVLCDKPSWAQGNHGHGNPHANQHGNQAVQHVDTPSVCPQILSKQQWGGRAPLKVFYNILPIEYVIVHHTVSGTCNMQRKCETLVQNIQSYHMNELKLDDIGYNFIIGGDGSIFEGVGWHRRGSHTYGYNYRSIGIAFLGNYENYAPTKKSTQSAKDLIECGISIGELSKDVKIYAAKQVQSTLSPGEHLFDDIKTWPHWASEVKTEA
;
A
#
# COMPACT_ATOMS: atom_id res chain seq x y z
N MET A 1 20.27 -45.72 53.59
CA MET A 1 19.10 -45.93 52.71
C MET A 1 19.10 -44.77 51.70
N ILE A 2 19.32 -44.88 50.37
CA ILE A 2 19.24 -46.00 49.37
C ILE A 2 17.78 -46.42 49.11
N PHE A 3 17.22 -46.55 47.88
CA PHE A 3 17.66 -46.47 46.46
C PHE A 3 17.29 -45.10 45.79
N GLN A 4 17.83 -44.54 44.68
CA GLN A 4 18.12 -44.89 43.25
C GLN A 4 16.96 -44.71 42.23
N LEU A 5 17.11 -43.85 41.19
CA LEU A 5 17.40 -44.09 39.73
C LEU A 5 16.15 -44.49 38.89
N PHE A 6 15.96 -44.21 37.58
CA PHE A 6 16.88 -44.20 36.42
C PHE A 6 16.52 -43.20 35.28
N PHE A 7 17.54 -42.49 34.75
CA PHE A 7 17.94 -42.26 33.33
C PHE A 7 17.16 -41.42 32.27
N ARG A 8 17.95 -40.60 31.53
CA ARG A 8 17.77 -40.15 30.11
C ARG A 8 18.55 -41.10 29.17
N PRO A 9 18.27 -41.15 27.84
CA PRO A 9 18.99 -40.33 26.81
C PRO A 9 18.03 -39.73 25.73
N PHE A 10 18.27 -38.53 25.17
CA PHE A 10 19.10 -38.22 23.98
C PHE A 10 18.81 -39.01 22.69
N PHE A 11 18.47 -38.31 21.59
CA PHE A 11 19.18 -38.42 20.30
C PHE A 11 18.86 -37.22 19.38
N THR A 12 19.88 -36.44 19.02
CA THR A 12 19.97 -35.71 17.75
C THR A 12 20.54 -36.67 16.68
N PRO A 13 20.64 -36.26 15.40
CA PRO A 13 21.85 -36.61 14.67
C PRO A 13 22.52 -35.40 14.03
N LEU A 14 23.85 -35.32 14.17
CA LEU A 14 24.69 -34.31 13.56
C LEU A 14 26.01 -34.97 13.13
N CYS A 15 26.57 -34.52 12.02
CA CYS A 15 27.87 -34.89 11.44
C CYS A 15 28.05 -36.31 10.87
N TYR A 16 28.41 -36.37 9.59
CA TYR A 16 29.83 -36.60 9.28
C TYR A 16 30.33 -35.55 8.28
N LEU A 17 31.64 -35.29 8.33
CA LEU A 17 32.35 -34.20 7.66
C LEU A 17 33.39 -34.77 6.67
N LEU A 18 33.76 -33.99 5.66
CA LEU A 18 34.87 -34.19 4.71
C LEU A 18 34.78 -35.35 3.70
N LEU A 19 34.66 -34.98 2.42
CA LEU A 19 35.68 -35.29 1.42
C LEU A 19 35.69 -34.20 0.33
N LEU A 20 36.88 -33.78 -0.09
CA LEU A 20 37.11 -32.87 -1.23
C LEU A 20 37.20 -33.67 -2.53
N LEU A 21 36.97 -32.99 -3.66
CA LEU A 21 36.99 -33.52 -5.04
C LEU A 21 35.77 -34.44 -5.29
N GLN A 22 34.99 -34.29 -6.36
CA GLN A 22 35.32 -33.84 -7.72
C GLN A 22 34.22 -32.91 -8.27
N GLY A 23 34.60 -31.95 -9.12
CA GLY A 23 33.63 -31.07 -9.78
C GLY A 23 33.02 -31.72 -11.03
N ILE A 24 31.70 -31.86 -11.05
CA ILE A 24 30.89 -32.12 -12.25
C ILE A 24 29.60 -31.28 -12.13
N PRO A 25 29.21 -30.49 -13.15
CA PRO A 25 27.99 -29.67 -13.11
C PRO A 25 26.75 -30.54 -13.40
N VAL A 26 25.59 -30.16 -12.85
CA VAL A 26 24.30 -30.73 -13.27
C VAL A 26 23.48 -29.64 -13.96
N LEU A 27 23.05 -29.95 -15.17
CA LEU A 27 22.37 -29.03 -16.09
C LEU A 27 20.94 -28.71 -15.65
N CYS A 28 20.45 -27.55 -16.10
CA CYS A 28 19.02 -27.34 -16.31
C CYS A 28 18.56 -28.17 -17.51
N ASP A 29 17.47 -28.94 -17.37
CA ASP A 29 16.78 -29.52 -18.53
C ASP A 29 15.26 -29.34 -18.43
N LYS A 30 14.66 -29.03 -19.59
CA LYS A 30 13.21 -29.02 -19.81
C LYS A 30 12.77 -30.42 -20.26
N PRO A 31 11.55 -30.87 -19.94
CA PRO A 31 10.86 -31.87 -20.74
C PRO A 31 10.03 -31.17 -21.83
N SER A 32 10.25 -31.55 -23.10
CA SER A 32 9.37 -31.20 -24.22
C SER A 32 9.14 -32.41 -25.13
N TRP A 33 7.95 -33.01 -25.04
CA TRP A 33 7.33 -33.92 -26.01
C TRP A 33 5.92 -34.25 -25.51
N ALA A 34 4.95 -34.66 -26.32
CA ALA A 34 4.64 -34.35 -27.72
C ALA A 34 3.12 -34.64 -27.93
N HIS A 35 2.56 -34.28 -29.09
CA HIS A 35 1.12 -34.33 -29.34
C HIS A 35 0.44 -35.70 -29.09
N GLY A 36 -0.70 -35.67 -28.40
CA GLY A 36 -1.67 -36.77 -28.35
C GLY A 36 -3.08 -36.20 -28.33
N ASN A 37 -3.81 -36.35 -29.43
CA ASN A 37 -5.14 -35.76 -29.61
C ASN A 37 -6.22 -36.77 -29.17
N GLN A 38 -6.67 -36.71 -27.91
CA GLN A 38 -7.79 -37.52 -27.42
C GLN A 38 -8.78 -36.72 -26.57
N THR A 39 -10.04 -36.90 -26.95
CA THR A 39 -11.30 -36.48 -26.33
C THR A 39 -11.25 -36.12 -24.83
N VAL A 40 -11.66 -34.89 -24.52
CA VAL A 40 -11.96 -34.44 -23.15
C VAL A 40 -13.13 -35.25 -22.59
N GLN A 41 -12.85 -36.17 -21.67
CA GLN A 41 -13.86 -36.64 -20.73
C GLN A 41 -13.98 -35.62 -19.60
N HIS A 42 -15.19 -35.10 -19.40
CA HIS A 42 -15.49 -34.23 -18.26
C HIS A 42 -15.39 -35.01 -16.95
N VAL A 43 -14.31 -34.80 -16.21
CA VAL A 43 -14.21 -35.16 -14.78
C VAL A 43 -14.56 -33.90 -13.97
N GLY A 44 -15.39 -34.08 -12.93
CA GLY A 44 -16.22 -33.02 -12.36
C GLY A 44 -15.48 -31.80 -11.81
N THR A 45 -16.04 -30.62 -12.08
CA THR A 45 -15.62 -29.35 -11.49
C THR A 45 -15.98 -29.30 -10.00
N SER A 46 -14.98 -29.43 -9.13
CA SER A 46 -15.08 -28.88 -7.78
C SER A 46 -14.97 -27.36 -7.88
N SER A 47 -16.07 -26.63 -7.70
CA SER A 47 -16.05 -25.17 -7.69
C SER A 47 -15.32 -24.70 -6.42
N VAL A 48 -14.15 -24.08 -6.60
CA VAL A 48 -13.28 -23.59 -5.50
C VAL A 48 -13.96 -22.52 -4.63
N CYS A 49 -15.07 -21.94 -5.11
CA CYS A 49 -15.79 -20.86 -4.42
C CYS A 49 -17.08 -21.32 -3.73
N PRO A 50 -17.36 -20.82 -2.50
CA PRO A 50 -18.63 -21.05 -1.82
C PRO A 50 -19.78 -20.34 -2.54
N GLN A 51 -21.01 -20.76 -2.26
CA GLN A 51 -22.19 -20.06 -2.75
C GLN A 51 -22.33 -18.70 -2.04
N ILE A 52 -22.49 -17.65 -2.83
CA ILE A 52 -22.73 -16.28 -2.37
C ILE A 52 -24.15 -15.91 -2.79
N LEU A 53 -25.00 -15.59 -1.82
CA LEU A 53 -26.35 -15.06 -2.05
C LEU A 53 -26.20 -13.63 -2.55
N SER A 54 -26.55 -13.40 -3.81
CA SER A 54 -26.46 -12.08 -4.43
C SER A 54 -27.41 -11.09 -3.78
N LYS A 55 -27.15 -9.80 -3.99
CA LYS A 55 -28.01 -8.71 -3.51
C LYS A 55 -29.48 -8.86 -3.92
N GLN A 56 -29.75 -9.46 -5.09
CA GLN A 56 -31.12 -9.77 -5.51
C GLN A 56 -31.72 -10.94 -4.72
N GLN A 57 -30.94 -11.97 -4.39
CA GLN A 57 -31.42 -13.18 -3.70
C GLN A 57 -31.81 -12.92 -2.25
N TRP A 58 -31.08 -12.07 -1.51
CA TRP A 58 -31.45 -11.70 -0.13
C TRP A 58 -32.39 -10.49 -0.03
N GLY A 59 -32.85 -9.93 -1.16
CA GLY A 59 -33.80 -8.81 -1.17
C GLY A 59 -33.21 -7.43 -0.86
N GLY A 60 -31.92 -7.23 -1.18
CA GLY A 60 -31.21 -5.98 -0.94
C GLY A 60 -31.55 -4.86 -1.93
N ARG A 61 -31.48 -3.63 -1.43
CA ARG A 61 -31.69 -2.39 -2.19
C ARG A 61 -30.47 -2.06 -3.04
N ALA A 62 -30.68 -1.38 -4.16
CA ALA A 62 -29.59 -0.87 -5.00
C ALA A 62 -28.76 0.22 -4.28
N PRO A 63 -27.45 0.34 -4.56
CA PRO A 63 -26.62 1.44 -4.06
C PRO A 63 -27.07 2.80 -4.60
N LEU A 64 -26.89 3.85 -3.79
CA LEU A 64 -27.08 5.25 -4.20
C LEU A 64 -25.92 5.75 -5.07
N LYS A 65 -24.70 5.28 -4.79
CA LYS A 65 -23.48 5.54 -5.57
C LYS A 65 -22.61 4.30 -5.58
N VAL A 66 -21.82 4.14 -6.65
CA VAL A 66 -20.89 3.02 -6.80
C VAL A 66 -19.47 3.56 -6.82
N PHE A 67 -18.63 3.03 -5.94
CA PHE A 67 -17.18 3.20 -5.97
C PHE A 67 -16.55 1.83 -6.21
N TYR A 68 -15.54 1.75 -7.05
CA TYR A 68 -14.86 0.49 -7.36
C TYR A 68 -13.62 0.26 -6.48
N ASN A 69 -13.31 -1.01 -6.23
CA ASN A 69 -12.03 -1.42 -5.67
C ASN A 69 -10.98 -1.50 -6.79
N ILE A 70 -9.72 -1.34 -6.42
CA ILE A 70 -8.59 -1.71 -7.28
C ILE A 70 -8.22 -3.14 -6.90
N LEU A 71 -8.17 -4.03 -7.89
CA LEU A 71 -7.88 -5.45 -7.72
C LEU A 71 -6.44 -5.76 -8.14
N PRO A 72 -5.80 -6.80 -7.57
CA PRO A 72 -6.25 -7.59 -6.41
C PRO A 72 -6.21 -6.77 -5.12
N ILE A 73 -6.96 -7.20 -4.11
CA ILE A 73 -7.11 -6.51 -2.82
C ILE A 73 -6.09 -7.07 -1.82
N GLU A 74 -5.38 -6.19 -1.11
CA GLU A 74 -4.25 -6.52 -0.23
C GLU A 74 -4.69 -6.90 1.20
N TYR A 75 -5.87 -6.46 1.63
CA TYR A 75 -6.34 -6.60 3.00
C TYR A 75 -7.75 -7.16 3.10
N VAL A 76 -8.01 -7.91 4.17
CA VAL A 76 -9.37 -8.31 4.59
C VAL A 76 -9.56 -7.84 6.02
N ILE A 77 -10.62 -7.06 6.28
CA ILE A 77 -10.99 -6.64 7.62
C ILE A 77 -12.25 -7.38 8.03
N VAL A 78 -12.12 -8.20 9.06
CA VAL A 78 -13.22 -8.98 9.64
C VAL A 78 -13.81 -8.20 10.81
N HIS A 79 -15.11 -7.90 10.70
CA HIS A 79 -15.89 -7.23 11.72
C HIS A 79 -16.81 -8.24 12.40
N LEU A 80 -17.06 -8.06 13.69
CA LEU A 80 -18.10 -8.80 14.40
C LEU A 80 -19.32 -7.89 14.56
N TRP A 81 -20.45 -8.25 13.95
CA TRP A 81 -21.69 -7.51 14.12
C TRP A 81 -22.37 -7.95 15.42
N ASP A 82 -22.65 -7.01 16.30
CA ASP A 82 -23.18 -7.28 17.64
C ASP A 82 -24.70 -7.14 17.76
N ASN A 83 -25.32 -6.34 16.90
CA ASN A 83 -26.76 -6.08 16.91
C ASN A 83 -27.56 -7.12 16.09
N GLY A 84 -27.66 -8.33 16.62
CA GLY A 84 -28.52 -9.41 16.10
C GLY A 84 -27.82 -10.77 15.98
N THR A 85 -28.60 -11.83 16.14
CA THR A 85 -28.17 -13.24 16.08
C THR A 85 -29.06 -14.05 15.13
N CYS A 86 -28.49 -15.03 14.42
CA CYS A 86 -29.27 -15.90 13.54
C CYS A 86 -28.73 -17.33 13.45
N ASN A 87 -29.65 -18.31 13.34
CA ASN A 87 -29.37 -19.74 13.20
C ASN A 87 -29.78 -20.30 11.84
N MET A 88 -30.66 -19.61 11.12
CA MET A 88 -31.18 -20.02 9.81
C MET A 88 -31.01 -18.89 8.79
N GLN A 89 -30.76 -19.24 7.53
CA GLN A 89 -30.53 -18.28 6.43
C GLN A 89 -31.58 -17.16 6.40
N ARG A 90 -32.87 -17.49 6.53
CA ARG A 90 -33.98 -16.53 6.51
C ARG A 90 -33.98 -15.52 7.67
N GLU A 91 -33.45 -15.91 8.83
CA GLU A 91 -33.23 -14.98 9.95
C GLU A 91 -32.06 -14.06 9.62
N CYS A 92 -30.96 -14.62 9.09
CA CYS A 92 -29.79 -13.85 8.68
C CYS A 92 -30.10 -12.86 7.55
N GLU A 93 -30.90 -13.24 6.55
CA GLU A 93 -31.42 -12.36 5.48
C GLU A 93 -32.12 -11.12 6.08
N THR A 94 -32.98 -11.35 7.07
CA THR A 94 -33.70 -10.27 7.78
C THR A 94 -32.72 -9.32 8.49
N ILE A 95 -31.66 -9.85 9.11
CA ILE A 95 -30.62 -9.04 9.74
C ILE A 95 -29.81 -8.26 8.69
N VAL A 96 -29.42 -8.87 7.57
CA VAL A 96 -28.68 -8.18 6.48
C VAL A 96 -29.49 -7.03 5.88
N GLN A 97 -30.80 -7.21 5.69
CA GLN A 97 -31.73 -6.15 5.29
C GLN A 97 -31.78 -5.00 6.33
N ASN A 98 -31.80 -5.33 7.62
CA ASN A 98 -31.76 -4.34 8.70
C ASN A 98 -30.41 -3.59 8.76
N ILE A 99 -29.29 -4.27 8.51
CA ILE A 99 -27.95 -3.67 8.42
C ILE A 99 -27.89 -2.68 7.24
N GLN A 100 -28.37 -3.07 6.06
CA GLN A 100 -28.45 -2.15 4.92
C GLN A 100 -29.42 -0.98 5.19
N SER A 101 -30.51 -1.23 5.91
CA SER A 101 -31.46 -0.19 6.34
C SER A 101 -30.80 0.84 7.24
N TYR A 102 -30.12 0.39 8.30
CA TYR A 102 -29.39 1.25 9.23
C TYR A 102 -28.27 2.05 8.54
N HIS A 103 -27.43 1.39 7.74
CA HIS A 103 -26.32 2.05 7.05
C HIS A 103 -26.76 3.18 6.11
N MET A 104 -27.78 2.96 5.27
CA MET A 104 -28.21 3.99 4.32
C MET A 104 -29.13 5.04 4.97
N ASN A 105 -30.02 4.62 5.87
CA ASN A 105 -31.04 5.51 6.44
C ASN A 105 -30.47 6.34 7.60
N GLU A 106 -29.69 5.75 8.50
CA GLU A 106 -29.14 6.44 9.68
C GLU A 106 -27.75 6.99 9.42
N LEU A 107 -26.80 6.14 8.99
CA LEU A 107 -25.40 6.55 8.77
C LEU A 107 -25.16 7.27 7.43
N LYS A 108 -26.19 7.38 6.58
CA LYS A 108 -26.14 8.02 5.25
C LYS A 108 -25.08 7.43 4.30
N PHE A 109 -24.78 6.14 4.45
CA PHE A 109 -23.91 5.42 3.52
C PHE A 109 -24.62 5.21 2.18
N ASP A 110 -23.85 5.16 1.09
CA ASP A 110 -24.40 4.92 -0.25
C ASP A 110 -24.92 3.47 -0.44
N ASP A 111 -24.53 2.52 0.42
CA ASP A 111 -25.01 1.13 0.46
C ASP A 111 -24.72 0.50 1.85
N ILE A 112 -24.93 -0.80 2.02
CA ILE A 112 -24.40 -1.59 3.14
C ILE A 112 -22.87 -1.47 3.19
N GLY A 113 -22.31 -1.12 4.35
CA GLY A 113 -20.88 -0.81 4.50
C GLY A 113 -19.92 -1.97 4.27
N TYR A 114 -20.38 -3.22 4.20
CA TYR A 114 -19.51 -4.40 4.08
C TYR A 114 -19.53 -4.97 2.65
N ASN A 115 -18.41 -5.55 2.21
CA ASN A 115 -18.32 -6.28 0.95
C ASN A 115 -19.11 -7.59 1.03
N PHE A 116 -19.00 -8.29 2.15
CA PHE A 116 -19.73 -9.51 2.45
C PHE A 116 -20.21 -9.54 3.89
N ILE A 117 -21.35 -10.19 4.12
CA ILE A 117 -21.89 -10.44 5.45
C ILE A 117 -22.11 -11.95 5.55
N ILE A 118 -21.74 -12.55 6.68
CA ILE A 118 -21.81 -14.00 6.86
C ILE A 118 -22.68 -14.29 8.08
N GLY A 119 -23.78 -15.00 7.84
CA GLY A 119 -24.73 -15.40 8.87
C GLY A 119 -24.13 -16.31 9.93
N GLY A 120 -24.71 -16.34 11.13
CA GLY A 120 -24.33 -17.30 12.18
C GLY A 120 -24.56 -18.76 11.75
N ASP A 121 -25.44 -18.97 10.76
CA ASP A 121 -25.69 -20.23 10.06
C ASP A 121 -24.59 -20.62 9.03
N GLY A 122 -23.71 -19.69 8.66
CA GLY A 122 -22.66 -19.83 7.64
C GLY A 122 -23.04 -19.32 6.24
N SER A 123 -24.24 -18.80 6.01
CA SER A 123 -24.66 -18.27 4.71
C SER A 123 -23.91 -16.99 4.36
N ILE A 124 -23.39 -16.88 3.14
CA ILE A 124 -22.63 -15.70 2.68
C ILE A 124 -23.55 -14.81 1.84
N PHE A 125 -23.67 -13.55 2.25
CA PHE A 125 -24.48 -12.53 1.60
C PHE A 125 -23.58 -11.50 0.91
N GLU A 126 -23.82 -11.25 -0.37
CA GLU A 126 -23.18 -10.18 -1.13
C GLU A 126 -23.63 -8.82 -0.58
N GLY A 127 -22.71 -8.08 0.04
CA GLY A 127 -22.92 -6.70 0.44
C GLY A 127 -22.72 -5.78 -0.75
N VAL A 128 -21.56 -5.11 -0.83
CA VAL A 128 -21.12 -4.45 -2.07
C VAL A 128 -20.38 -5.38 -3.04
N GLY A 129 -19.98 -6.59 -2.61
CA GLY A 129 -19.27 -7.56 -3.44
C GLY A 129 -17.77 -7.27 -3.60
N TRP A 130 -17.07 -8.03 -4.46
CA TRP A 130 -15.62 -7.94 -4.63
C TRP A 130 -15.16 -6.60 -5.25
N HIS A 131 -15.76 -6.26 -6.39
CA HIS A 131 -15.28 -5.16 -7.23
C HIS A 131 -15.67 -3.76 -6.72
N ARG A 132 -16.47 -3.65 -5.65
CA ARG A 132 -16.97 -2.36 -5.14
C ARG A 132 -16.48 -2.07 -3.74
N ARG A 133 -16.28 -0.79 -3.44
CA ARG A 133 -15.73 -0.32 -2.17
C ARG A 133 -16.79 -0.32 -1.06
N GLY A 134 -16.44 -0.91 0.08
CA GLY A 134 -17.23 -0.83 1.30
C GLY A 134 -17.04 0.50 2.05
N THR A 135 -17.82 0.66 3.10
CA THR A 135 -17.73 1.71 4.12
C THR A 135 -17.57 1.06 5.51
N HIS A 136 -16.68 0.07 5.62
CA HIS A 136 -16.49 -0.78 6.79
C HIS A 136 -15.40 -0.28 7.77
N LYS A 137 -14.30 0.30 7.27
CA LYS A 137 -13.20 0.88 8.07
C LYS A 137 -12.67 2.17 7.42
N TYR A 138 -12.90 3.30 8.11
CA TYR A 138 -12.32 4.59 7.74
C TYR A 138 -10.80 4.47 7.55
N GLY A 139 -10.27 5.06 6.47
CA GLY A 139 -8.85 4.98 6.12
C GLY A 139 -8.38 3.65 5.48
N TYR A 140 -9.21 2.60 5.45
CA TYR A 140 -8.82 1.27 4.91
C TYR A 140 -9.81 0.67 3.91
N ASN A 141 -11.03 1.20 3.80
CA ASN A 141 -12.08 0.81 2.83
C ASN A 141 -11.59 0.53 1.41
N TYR A 142 -10.47 1.13 1.03
CA TYR A 142 -10.05 1.38 -0.33
C TYR A 142 -8.95 0.44 -0.84
N GLN A 143 -8.33 -0.30 0.09
CA GLN A 143 -7.34 -1.36 -0.12
C GLN A 143 -7.79 -2.68 0.54
N SER A 144 -8.97 -2.70 1.17
CA SER A 144 -9.49 -3.85 1.90
C SER A 144 -10.94 -4.16 1.54
N ILE A 145 -11.33 -5.43 1.68
CA ILE A 145 -12.75 -5.80 1.82
C ILE A 145 -13.16 -5.88 3.28
N GLY A 146 -14.41 -5.49 3.56
CA GLY A 146 -15.06 -5.72 4.86
C GLY A 146 -15.88 -7.00 4.84
N ILE A 147 -15.60 -7.92 5.75
CA ILE A 147 -16.42 -9.10 6.01
C ILE A 147 -17.05 -8.94 7.40
N ALA A 148 -18.38 -8.83 7.48
CA ALA A 148 -19.08 -8.81 8.75
C ALA A 148 -19.56 -10.22 9.13
N LEU A 149 -19.21 -10.71 10.32
CA LEU A 149 -19.72 -11.95 10.88
C LEU A 149 -20.90 -11.66 11.80
N LEU A 150 -22.04 -12.29 11.54
CA LEU A 150 -23.18 -12.29 12.46
C LEU A 150 -22.96 -13.31 13.58
N LYS A 151 -23.45 -12.98 14.77
CA LYS A 151 -23.38 -13.84 15.97
C LYS A 151 -24.48 -14.92 15.96
N ASN A 152 -24.36 -15.84 16.91
CA ASN A 152 -25.45 -16.71 17.33
C ASN A 152 -25.83 -16.39 18.79
N ASN A 153 -26.92 -16.97 19.28
CA ASN A 153 -27.45 -16.78 20.63
C ASN A 153 -26.46 -17.16 21.75
N ASP A 154 -25.45 -17.98 21.43
CA ASP A 154 -24.44 -18.44 22.38
C ASP A 154 -23.11 -17.69 22.19
N ASN A 155 -22.79 -16.86 23.20
CA ASN A 155 -21.54 -16.11 23.39
C ASN A 155 -21.23 -14.98 22.40
N TYR A 156 -20.39 -14.04 22.84
CA TYR A 156 -19.96 -12.84 22.09
C TYR A 156 -18.97 -13.15 20.95
N ALA A 157 -18.93 -14.38 20.43
CA ALA A 157 -17.98 -14.86 19.43
C ALA A 157 -18.68 -15.21 18.09
N PRO A 158 -17.96 -15.21 16.96
CA PRO A 158 -18.49 -15.75 15.71
C PRO A 158 -18.68 -17.28 15.79
N THR A 159 -19.53 -17.85 14.95
CA THR A 159 -19.77 -19.30 14.95
C THR A 159 -18.71 -20.04 14.14
N LYS A 160 -18.48 -21.31 14.45
CA LYS A 160 -17.63 -22.20 13.63
C LYS A 160 -18.09 -22.30 12.16
N LYS A 161 -19.38 -22.02 11.88
CA LYS A 161 -19.90 -21.97 10.51
C LYS A 161 -19.52 -20.64 9.84
N SER A 162 -19.70 -19.51 10.52
CA SER A 162 -19.38 -18.20 9.95
C SER A 162 -17.86 -18.01 9.77
N THR A 163 -17.03 -18.47 10.70
CA THR A 163 -15.56 -18.46 10.56
C THR A 163 -15.08 -19.37 9.44
N LYS A 164 -15.65 -20.59 9.28
CA LYS A 164 -15.35 -21.45 8.13
C LYS A 164 -15.74 -20.78 6.81
N SER A 165 -16.96 -20.26 6.70
CA SER A 165 -17.43 -19.60 5.47
C SER A 165 -16.61 -18.35 5.13
N ALA A 166 -16.12 -17.60 6.13
CA ALA A 166 -15.20 -16.50 5.93
C ALA A 166 -13.86 -16.96 5.35
N LYS A 167 -13.31 -18.07 5.85
CA LYS A 167 -12.10 -18.69 5.32
C LYS A 167 -12.31 -19.18 3.87
N ASP A 168 -13.37 -19.95 3.62
CA ASP A 168 -13.72 -20.47 2.28
C ASP A 168 -13.86 -19.31 1.26
N LEU A 169 -14.45 -18.19 1.68
CA LEU A 169 -14.63 -16.99 0.86
C LEU A 169 -13.28 -16.31 0.53
N ILE A 170 -12.36 -16.23 1.49
CA ILE A 170 -11.03 -15.66 1.28
C ILE A 170 -10.18 -16.55 0.38
N GLU A 171 -10.21 -17.87 0.60
CA GLU A 171 -9.51 -18.85 -0.27
C GLU A 171 -10.05 -18.79 -1.71
N CYS A 172 -11.37 -18.67 -1.89
CA CYS A 172 -11.99 -18.36 -3.17
C CYS A 172 -11.43 -17.06 -3.78
N GLY A 173 -11.46 -15.95 -3.05
CA GLY A 173 -10.98 -14.64 -3.53
C GLY A 173 -9.53 -14.67 -4.00
N ILE A 174 -8.65 -15.42 -3.33
CA ILE A 174 -7.26 -15.66 -3.76
C ILE A 174 -7.24 -16.49 -5.05
N ALA A 175 -8.05 -17.55 -5.13
CA ALA A 175 -8.09 -18.46 -6.29
C ALA A 175 -8.63 -17.79 -7.57
N ILE A 176 -9.58 -16.86 -7.45
CA ILE A 176 -10.14 -16.11 -8.60
C ILE A 176 -9.39 -14.79 -8.90
N GLY A 177 -8.37 -14.43 -8.11
CA GLY A 177 -7.53 -13.25 -8.34
C GLY A 177 -8.08 -11.93 -7.81
N GLU A 178 -9.18 -11.95 -7.06
CA GLU A 178 -9.74 -10.77 -6.36
C GLU A 178 -8.89 -10.35 -5.16
N LEU A 179 -8.17 -11.29 -4.53
CA LEU A 179 -7.25 -11.06 -3.42
C LEU A 179 -5.81 -11.41 -3.80
N PHE A 180 -4.82 -10.72 -3.22
CA PHE A 180 -3.42 -11.12 -3.32
C PHE A 180 -3.14 -12.46 -2.63
N LYS A 181 -2.14 -13.22 -3.11
CA LYS A 181 -1.75 -14.51 -2.49
C LYS A 181 -1.22 -14.36 -1.06
N ASP A 182 -0.68 -13.20 -0.73
CA ASP A 182 -0.18 -12.77 0.57
C ASP A 182 -1.13 -11.77 1.26
N VAL A 183 -2.44 -11.86 0.96
CA VAL A 183 -3.49 -11.03 1.58
C VAL A 183 -3.41 -11.06 3.12
N LYS A 184 -3.50 -9.88 3.73
CA LYS A 184 -3.37 -9.69 5.18
C LYS A 184 -4.75 -9.61 5.81
N ILE A 185 -5.01 -10.45 6.81
CA ILE A 185 -6.31 -10.55 7.47
C ILE A 185 -6.23 -9.91 8.86
N TYR A 186 -7.12 -8.95 9.13
CA TYR A 186 -7.20 -8.23 10.41
C TYR A 186 -8.60 -8.35 11.02
N ALA A 187 -8.67 -8.50 12.34
CA ALA A 187 -9.84 -8.10 13.10
C ALA A 187 -10.02 -6.56 12.97
N SER A 188 -11.26 -6.07 12.95
CA SER A 188 -11.55 -4.62 13.03
C SER A 188 -10.89 -3.96 14.24
N GLU A 189 -10.76 -4.75 15.31
CA GLU A 189 -10.01 -4.54 16.56
C GLU A 189 -8.55 -4.10 16.34
N GLN A 190 -7.87 -4.84 15.45
CA GLN A 190 -6.42 -4.77 15.23
C GLN A 190 -6.04 -3.94 14.01
N ALA A 191 -6.98 -3.64 13.10
CA ALA A 191 -6.73 -2.77 11.96
C ALA A 191 -6.20 -1.40 12.43
N PRO A 192 -5.06 -0.89 11.91
CA PRO A 192 -4.37 0.23 12.54
C PRO A 192 -5.27 1.47 12.65
N SER A 193 -5.17 2.18 13.79
CA SER A 193 -6.12 3.19 14.32
C SER A 193 -7.43 2.60 14.90
N ILE A 194 -7.63 2.85 16.19
CA ILE A 194 -8.83 2.47 16.94
C ILE A 194 -9.54 3.72 17.45
N ILE A 195 -10.82 3.85 17.10
CA ILE A 195 -11.87 4.31 18.01
C ILE A 195 -12.94 3.20 17.95
N TYR A 196 -13.07 2.41 19.03
CA TYR A 196 -14.08 1.39 19.37
C TYR A 196 -14.39 0.22 18.38
N SER A 197 -14.35 -1.05 18.87
CA SER A 197 -15.52 -1.98 18.90
C SER A 197 -15.25 -3.46 19.34
N GLY A 198 -15.15 -3.73 20.65
CA GLY A 198 -15.59 -5.01 21.28
C GLY A 198 -14.63 -6.23 21.32
N ASP A 199 -13.95 -6.43 22.46
CA ASP A 199 -12.87 -7.40 22.71
C ASP A 199 -13.21 -8.92 22.68
N HIS A 200 -13.66 -9.51 21.57
CA HIS A 200 -13.92 -10.99 21.52
C HIS A 200 -13.52 -11.74 20.24
N LEU A 201 -12.89 -11.10 19.24
CA LEU A 201 -12.65 -11.71 17.93
C LEU A 201 -11.32 -12.52 17.79
N PHE A 202 -10.51 -12.57 18.85
CA PHE A 202 -9.07 -12.86 18.74
C PHE A 202 -8.72 -14.35 18.50
N ASP A 203 -9.25 -15.29 19.27
CA ASP A 203 -8.66 -16.64 19.32
C ASP A 203 -8.83 -17.49 18.04
N ASP A 204 -9.98 -17.41 17.37
CA ASP A 204 -10.25 -18.22 16.16
C ASP A 204 -9.48 -17.72 14.93
N ILE A 205 -9.33 -16.40 14.75
CA ILE A 205 -8.64 -15.81 13.59
C ILE A 205 -7.11 -15.96 13.69
N ASN A 206 -6.56 -15.93 14.90
CA ASN A 206 -5.12 -16.14 15.15
C ASN A 206 -4.61 -17.51 14.67
N SER A 207 -5.49 -18.48 14.40
CA SER A 207 -5.15 -19.82 13.91
C SER A 207 -4.92 -19.92 12.39
N TRP A 208 -5.14 -18.84 11.63
CA TRP A 208 -5.09 -18.86 10.16
C TRP A 208 -3.68 -18.59 9.63
N SER A 209 -3.27 -19.29 8.57
CA SER A 209 -1.91 -19.21 7.99
C SER A 209 -1.53 -17.84 7.42
N HIS A 210 -2.50 -16.96 7.20
CA HIS A 210 -2.33 -15.60 6.68
C HIS A 210 -2.54 -14.52 7.77
N TRP A 211 -2.56 -14.90 9.04
CA TRP A 211 -2.68 -13.97 10.15
C TRP A 211 -1.40 -13.15 10.35
N ALA A 212 -1.56 -11.84 10.58
CA ALA A 212 -0.46 -10.90 10.75
C ALA A 212 -0.29 -10.51 12.23
N PRO A 213 0.78 -10.97 12.93
CA PRO A 213 0.99 -10.65 14.34
C PRO A 213 1.33 -9.18 14.56
N PHE A 214 0.68 -8.56 15.56
CA PHE A 214 1.14 -7.31 16.14
C PHE A 214 2.19 -7.55 17.21
N PHE A 215 3.41 -7.03 17.01
CA PHE A 215 4.38 -6.88 18.09
C PHE A 215 3.96 -5.73 19.01
N THR A 216 3.53 -6.05 20.23
CA THR A 216 3.39 -5.05 21.30
C THR A 216 4.75 -4.74 21.95
N PRO A 217 5.00 -3.50 22.41
CA PRO A 217 6.33 -3.05 22.79
C PRO A 217 6.70 -3.48 24.23
N LEU A 218 6.98 -4.77 24.43
CA LEU A 218 7.55 -5.27 25.70
C LEU A 218 8.88 -6.04 25.56
N CYS A 219 9.27 -6.47 24.35
CA CYS A 219 10.56 -7.15 24.15
C CYS A 219 11.78 -6.20 24.04
N TYR A 220 11.59 -4.89 24.00
CA TYR A 220 12.70 -3.93 23.84
C TYR A 220 13.49 -3.64 25.12
N LEU A 221 13.06 -4.18 26.28
CA LEU A 221 13.71 -3.92 27.58
C LEU A 221 14.72 -5.00 28.02
N LEU A 222 14.85 -6.12 27.29
CA LEU A 222 15.70 -7.25 27.69
C LEU A 222 16.92 -7.53 26.78
N LEU A 223 17.12 -6.75 25.70
CA LEU A 223 18.28 -6.87 24.81
C LEU A 223 19.33 -5.77 24.97
N LEU A 224 19.27 -4.99 26.06
CA LEU A 224 20.30 -4.00 26.44
C LEU A 224 21.23 -4.48 27.59
N LEU A 225 21.29 -5.79 27.87
CA LEU A 225 22.12 -6.37 28.94
C LEU A 225 23.17 -7.40 28.49
N GLN A 226 23.43 -7.52 27.19
CA GLN A 226 24.59 -8.27 26.68
C GLN A 226 25.32 -7.44 25.61
N GLY A 227 26.31 -6.67 26.07
CA GLY A 227 27.09 -5.75 25.23
C GLY A 227 28.02 -6.49 24.26
N ILE A 228 27.47 -6.94 23.12
CA ILE A 228 28.22 -7.54 22.02
C ILE A 228 28.28 -6.52 20.87
N PRO A 229 29.47 -6.01 20.50
CA PRO A 229 29.60 -5.10 19.37
C PRO A 229 29.44 -5.86 18.04
N VAL A 230 28.51 -5.41 17.19
CA VAL A 230 28.42 -5.88 15.81
C VAL A 230 29.38 -5.07 14.94
N LEU A 231 30.56 -5.64 14.69
CA LEU A 231 31.42 -5.23 13.57
C LEU A 231 30.84 -5.79 12.27
N CYS A 232 30.50 -4.90 11.33
CA CYS A 232 30.27 -5.26 9.94
C CYS A 232 31.47 -4.80 9.10
N ASP A 233 32.40 -5.71 8.84
CA ASP A 233 33.49 -5.48 7.89
C ASP A 233 32.96 -5.34 6.45
N LYS A 234 33.67 -4.56 5.64
CA LYS A 234 33.35 -4.36 4.21
C LYS A 234 33.83 -5.56 3.39
N PRO A 235 33.04 -6.07 2.43
CA PRO A 235 33.48 -7.15 1.54
C PRO A 235 34.56 -6.68 0.54
N SER A 236 35.53 -7.56 0.32
CA SER A 236 36.80 -7.33 -0.37
C SER A 236 36.74 -7.42 -1.90
N TRP A 237 35.95 -6.53 -2.53
CA TRP A 237 36.03 -6.29 -3.98
C TRP A 237 36.13 -4.81 -4.38
N ALA A 238 36.08 -3.89 -3.41
CA ALA A 238 36.35 -2.47 -3.61
C ALA A 238 37.85 -2.14 -3.50
N GLN A 239 38.68 -2.74 -4.36
CA GLN A 239 40.09 -2.36 -4.55
C GLN A 239 40.42 -2.28 -6.05
N GLY A 240 40.25 -1.09 -6.63
CA GLY A 240 40.74 -0.71 -7.95
C GLY A 240 41.76 0.41 -7.83
N ASN A 241 43.02 0.13 -8.16
CA ASN A 241 44.13 1.08 -8.09
C ASN A 241 43.95 2.28 -9.02
N HIS A 242 44.32 3.48 -8.54
CA HIS A 242 45.27 4.45 -9.12
C HIS A 242 45.55 5.47 -7.98
N GLY A 243 46.75 5.91 -7.62
CA GLY A 243 48.07 5.93 -8.27
C GLY A 243 48.70 7.29 -7.92
N HIS A 244 49.71 7.35 -7.05
CA HIS A 244 50.27 8.61 -6.51
C HIS A 244 51.42 9.21 -7.35
N GLY A 245 51.52 10.55 -7.35
CA GLY A 245 52.68 11.36 -7.80
C GLY A 245 52.37 12.23 -9.04
N ASN A 246 52.84 13.48 -9.18
CA ASN A 246 53.64 14.37 -8.31
C ASN A 246 53.35 15.85 -8.75
N PRO A 247 53.64 16.92 -7.97
CA PRO A 247 53.21 18.29 -8.29
C PRO A 247 54.22 19.12 -9.11
N HIS A 248 53.81 20.34 -9.50
CA HIS A 248 54.48 21.36 -10.36
C HIS A 248 54.44 21.01 -11.87
N ALA A 249 54.01 21.88 -12.80
CA ALA A 249 54.26 23.31 -12.92
C ALA A 249 53.33 24.04 -13.94
N ASN A 250 53.52 25.37 -14.01
CA ASN A 250 53.16 26.33 -15.07
C ASN A 250 51.72 26.83 -15.24
N GLN A 251 51.59 28.13 -14.99
CA GLN A 251 50.59 29.03 -15.54
C GLN A 251 50.81 29.23 -17.06
N HIS A 252 49.75 29.45 -17.85
CA HIS A 252 49.66 30.54 -18.84
C HIS A 252 48.29 30.58 -19.55
N GLY A 253 47.56 31.69 -19.36
CA GLY A 253 46.70 32.41 -20.32
C GLY A 253 45.73 31.71 -21.30
N ASN A 254 44.47 32.16 -21.25
CA ASN A 254 43.53 32.37 -22.37
C ASN A 254 43.17 31.16 -23.26
N GLN A 255 41.91 30.73 -23.39
CA GLN A 255 40.72 31.56 -23.65
C GLN A 255 39.44 30.97 -23.02
N ALA A 256 38.43 31.82 -22.83
CA ALA A 256 37.11 31.40 -22.39
C ALA A 256 36.39 30.62 -23.52
N VAL A 257 36.32 29.30 -23.39
CA VAL A 257 35.32 28.52 -24.11
C VAL A 257 33.96 28.91 -23.54
N GLN A 258 33.16 29.60 -24.35
CA GLN A 258 31.73 29.76 -24.10
C GLN A 258 31.11 28.36 -24.15
N HIS A 259 30.96 27.73 -22.98
CA HIS A 259 30.03 26.62 -22.85
C HIS A 259 28.64 27.17 -23.17
N VAL A 260 28.11 26.75 -24.32
CA VAL A 260 26.68 26.86 -24.57
C VAL A 260 26.03 25.96 -23.53
N ASP A 261 25.44 26.56 -22.50
CA ASP A 261 24.70 25.85 -21.47
C ASP A 261 23.47 25.19 -22.11
N THR A 262 23.65 23.98 -22.66
CA THR A 262 22.57 23.00 -22.74
C THR A 262 22.22 22.66 -21.29
N PRO A 263 21.00 22.99 -20.80
CA PRO A 263 20.64 22.66 -19.44
C PRO A 263 20.80 21.16 -19.20
N SER A 264 21.30 20.79 -18.01
CA SER A 264 21.02 19.47 -17.47
C SER A 264 19.50 19.28 -17.50
N VAL A 265 19.01 18.37 -18.34
CA VAL A 265 17.56 18.14 -18.56
C VAL A 265 16.85 17.81 -17.24
N CYS A 266 17.60 17.37 -16.22
CA CYS A 266 17.10 17.11 -14.89
C CYS A 266 17.53 18.17 -13.86
N PRO A 267 16.56 18.73 -13.09
CA PRO A 267 16.86 19.60 -11.96
C PRO A 267 17.50 18.83 -10.80
N GLN A 268 18.17 19.53 -9.90
CA GLN A 268 18.70 18.92 -8.67
C GLN A 268 17.56 18.55 -7.71
N ILE A 269 17.47 17.27 -7.36
CA ILE A 269 16.53 16.74 -6.37
C ILE A 269 17.30 16.53 -5.06
N LEU A 270 16.85 17.17 -3.98
CA LEU A 270 17.35 16.91 -2.64
C LEU A 270 16.82 15.55 -2.18
N SER A 271 17.70 14.56 -2.12
CA SER A 271 17.37 13.21 -1.65
C SER A 271 16.86 13.21 -0.22
N LYS A 272 16.15 12.14 0.16
CA LYS A 272 15.62 11.91 1.50
C LYS A 272 16.66 12.10 2.60
N GLN A 273 17.90 11.68 2.36
CA GLN A 273 19.00 11.88 3.31
C GLN A 273 19.45 13.35 3.41
N GLN A 274 19.50 14.08 2.28
CA GLN A 274 19.97 15.47 2.26
C GLN A 274 19.06 16.43 3.00
N TRP A 275 17.73 16.25 2.95
CA TRP A 275 16.78 17.05 3.73
C TRP A 275 16.51 16.51 5.15
N GLY A 276 17.21 15.45 5.59
CA GLY A 276 17.06 14.89 6.95
C GLY A 276 15.81 14.03 7.15
N GLY A 277 15.30 13.41 6.08
CA GLY A 277 14.15 12.52 6.12
C GLY A 277 14.43 11.16 6.76
N ARG A 278 13.42 10.63 7.45
CA ARG A 278 13.38 9.27 8.00
C ARG A 278 13.27 8.24 6.88
N ALA A 279 13.81 7.04 7.10
CA ALA A 279 13.57 5.90 6.22
C ALA A 279 12.08 5.47 6.22
N PRO A 280 11.56 4.97 5.09
CA PRO A 280 10.20 4.42 5.02
C PRO A 280 10.05 3.16 5.87
N LEU A 281 8.83 2.92 6.39
CA LEU A 281 8.47 1.70 7.12
C LEU A 281 8.28 0.50 6.18
N LYS A 282 7.74 0.74 4.98
CA LYS A 282 7.58 -0.22 3.89
C LYS A 282 7.76 0.47 2.55
N VAL A 283 8.06 -0.31 1.52
CA VAL A 283 8.22 0.17 0.14
C VAL A 283 7.39 -0.69 -0.80
N PHE A 284 6.55 -0.04 -1.60
CA PHE A 284 5.87 -0.65 -2.74
C PHE A 284 6.40 0.01 -4.02
N TYR A 285 6.75 -0.78 -5.02
CA TYR A 285 7.29 -0.28 -6.28
C TYR A 285 6.17 0.03 -7.29
N ASN A 286 6.43 1.01 -8.14
CA ASN A 286 5.60 1.37 -9.27
C ASN A 286 6.03 0.59 -10.53
N ILE A 287 5.09 0.36 -11.44
CA ILE A 287 5.41 -0.10 -12.80
C ILE A 287 5.68 1.16 -13.64
N LEU A 288 6.80 1.15 -14.37
CA LEU A 288 7.24 2.26 -15.22
C LEU A 288 6.95 1.94 -16.70
N PRO A 289 6.75 2.95 -17.56
CA PRO A 289 6.70 4.38 -17.25
C PRO A 289 5.36 4.79 -16.61
N ILE A 290 5.38 5.82 -15.77
CA ILE A 290 4.18 6.34 -15.10
C ILE A 290 3.37 7.25 -16.02
N GLU A 291 2.06 7.03 -16.07
CA GLU A 291 1.15 7.67 -17.03
C GLU A 291 0.53 8.98 -16.52
N TYR A 292 0.58 9.23 -15.21
CA TYR A 292 -0.10 10.36 -14.58
C TYR A 292 0.80 11.14 -13.62
N VAL A 293 0.65 12.46 -13.60
CA VAL A 293 1.21 13.35 -12.56
C VAL A 293 0.05 14.04 -11.86
N ILE A 294 0.06 14.06 -10.54
CA ILE A 294 -1.03 14.64 -9.75
C ILE A 294 -0.49 15.74 -8.85
N VAL A 295 -0.92 16.97 -9.12
CA VAL A 295 -0.46 18.16 -8.42
C VAL A 295 -1.31 18.44 -7.19
N HIS A 296 -0.62 18.65 -6.07
CA HIS A 296 -1.16 18.94 -4.75
C HIS A 296 -0.62 20.24 -4.18
N HIS A 297 -1.30 20.75 -3.16
CA HIS A 297 -0.68 21.58 -2.13
C HIS A 297 -0.62 20.81 -0.81
N THR A 298 0.17 21.30 0.15
CA THR A 298 0.33 20.64 1.47
C THR A 298 -0.58 21.20 2.55
N VAL A 299 -1.31 22.29 2.29
CA VAL A 299 -2.08 23.08 3.28
C VAL A 299 -1.19 23.55 4.46
N SER A 300 0.12 23.64 4.24
CA SER A 300 1.09 24.08 5.24
C SER A 300 1.38 25.58 5.14
N GLY A 301 2.24 26.09 6.04
CA GLY A 301 2.95 27.34 5.78
C GLY A 301 3.81 27.25 4.50
N THR A 302 4.17 28.40 3.95
CA THR A 302 5.08 28.51 2.81
C THR A 302 6.53 28.67 3.28
N CYS A 303 7.49 28.48 2.37
CA CYS A 303 8.91 28.70 2.61
C CYS A 303 9.57 29.41 1.42
N ASN A 304 10.61 30.20 1.69
CA ASN A 304 11.38 30.97 0.71
C ASN A 304 12.90 30.80 0.89
N MET A 305 13.31 29.76 1.61
CA MET A 305 14.69 29.42 1.94
C MET A 305 14.76 27.93 2.24
N GLN A 306 15.70 27.22 1.61
CA GLN A 306 15.80 25.76 1.62
C GLN A 306 15.68 25.16 3.02
N ARG A 307 16.44 25.67 4.00
CA ARG A 307 16.38 25.20 5.40
C ARG A 307 14.98 25.26 6.02
N LYS A 308 14.17 26.28 5.69
CA LYS A 308 12.76 26.34 6.16
C LYS A 308 11.89 25.33 5.43
N CYS A 309 12.14 25.10 4.15
CA CYS A 309 11.43 24.08 3.37
C CYS A 309 11.76 22.67 3.90
N GLU A 310 13.03 22.36 4.18
CA GLU A 310 13.48 21.11 4.82
C GLU A 310 12.71 20.84 6.12
N THR A 311 12.61 21.82 7.02
CA THR A 311 11.82 21.69 8.26
C THR A 311 10.33 21.41 7.99
N LEU A 312 9.73 22.04 6.98
CA LEU A 312 8.34 21.75 6.61
C LEU A 312 8.18 20.32 6.06
N VAL A 313 9.09 19.85 5.19
CA VAL A 313 9.05 18.47 4.67
C VAL A 313 9.24 17.45 5.80
N GLN A 314 10.17 17.68 6.73
CA GLN A 314 10.36 16.86 7.94
C GLN A 314 9.09 16.79 8.81
N ASN A 315 8.41 17.93 9.00
CA ASN A 315 7.15 17.98 9.76
C ASN A 315 6.03 17.23 9.04
N ILE A 316 5.91 17.36 7.71
CA ILE A 316 4.91 16.66 6.90
C ILE A 316 5.17 15.15 6.91
N GLN A 317 6.43 14.70 6.75
CA GLN A 317 6.78 13.29 6.87
C GLN A 317 6.46 12.76 8.28
N SER A 318 6.79 13.53 9.33
CA SER A 318 6.49 13.15 10.71
C SER A 318 4.98 13.02 10.95
N TYR A 319 4.18 13.97 10.45
CA TYR A 319 2.72 13.89 10.52
C TYR A 319 2.16 12.68 9.75
N HIS A 320 2.64 12.44 8.52
CA HIS A 320 2.23 11.31 7.71
C HIS A 320 2.56 9.96 8.35
N MET A 321 3.76 9.78 8.89
CA MET A 321 4.17 8.52 9.50
C MET A 321 3.61 8.33 10.91
N ASN A 322 3.59 9.38 11.74
CA ASN A 322 3.20 9.27 13.15
C ASN A 322 1.69 9.37 13.34
N GLU A 323 1.00 10.29 12.67
CA GLU A 323 -0.42 10.54 12.88
C GLU A 323 -1.27 9.78 11.86
N LEU A 324 -0.97 9.92 10.57
CA LEU A 324 -1.71 9.22 9.49
C LEU A 324 -1.31 7.75 9.30
N LYS A 325 -0.29 7.27 10.02
CA LYS A 325 0.24 5.89 9.98
C LYS A 325 0.65 5.42 8.56
N LEU A 326 1.03 6.34 7.69
CA LEU A 326 1.56 6.05 6.37
C LEU A 326 2.99 5.48 6.47
N ASP A 327 3.37 4.64 5.52
CA ASP A 327 4.71 4.05 5.52
C ASP A 327 5.83 5.08 5.23
N ASP A 328 5.51 6.25 4.66
CA ASP A 328 6.42 7.38 4.41
C ASP A 328 5.62 8.68 4.19
N ILE A 329 6.28 9.78 3.83
CA ILE A 329 5.63 10.99 3.29
C ILE A 329 4.83 10.64 2.02
N GLY A 330 3.51 10.87 2.01
CA GLY A 330 2.64 10.39 0.95
C GLY A 330 2.89 10.92 -0.48
N TYR A 331 3.68 11.97 -0.68
CA TYR A 331 3.98 12.52 -2.01
C TYR A 331 5.25 11.91 -2.61
N ASN A 332 5.34 11.80 -3.94
CA ASN A 332 6.57 11.36 -4.62
C ASN A 332 7.64 12.45 -4.58
N PHE A 333 7.23 13.70 -4.81
CA PHE A 333 8.08 14.88 -4.70
C PHE A 333 7.34 16.03 -4.01
N ILE A 334 8.11 16.86 -3.30
CA ILE A 334 7.62 18.06 -2.63
C ILE A 334 8.44 19.25 -3.12
N ILE A 335 7.81 20.38 -3.42
CA ILE A 335 8.46 21.56 -3.98
C ILE A 335 8.31 22.76 -3.03
N GLY A 336 9.43 23.35 -2.66
CA GLY A 336 9.50 24.57 -1.85
C GLY A 336 9.17 25.83 -2.65
N GLY A 337 8.69 26.87 -1.97
CA GLY A 337 8.45 28.18 -2.59
C GLY A 337 9.73 28.89 -3.04
N ASP A 338 10.90 28.40 -2.64
CA ASP A 338 12.21 28.80 -3.16
C ASP A 338 12.61 28.11 -4.48
N GLY A 339 11.92 27.03 -4.87
CA GLY A 339 12.24 26.19 -6.02
C GLY A 339 12.97 24.89 -5.67
N SER A 340 13.27 24.61 -4.40
CA SER A 340 13.92 23.35 -4.01
C SER A 340 12.97 22.16 -4.19
N ILE A 341 13.44 21.12 -4.88
CA ILE A 341 12.71 19.85 -5.05
C ILE A 341 13.21 18.85 -4.03
N PHE A 342 12.31 18.31 -3.22
CA PHE A 342 12.57 17.32 -2.18
C PHE A 342 12.04 15.96 -2.60
N GLU A 343 12.89 14.93 -2.54
CA GLU A 343 12.50 13.54 -2.73
C GLU A 343 11.53 13.11 -1.60
N GLY A 344 10.29 12.82 -1.96
CA GLY A 344 9.30 12.22 -1.09
C GLY A 344 9.49 10.69 -1.04
N VAL A 345 8.58 9.91 -1.62
CA VAL A 345 8.88 8.48 -1.93
C VAL A 345 9.76 8.30 -3.16
N GLY A 346 9.94 9.34 -4.00
CA GLY A 346 10.75 9.29 -5.23
C GLY A 346 10.01 8.70 -6.44
N TRP A 347 10.75 8.46 -7.53
CA TRP A 347 10.20 7.99 -8.82
C TRP A 347 9.65 6.55 -8.76
N HIS A 348 10.46 5.62 -8.27
CA HIS A 348 10.20 4.17 -8.40
C HIS A 348 9.20 3.62 -7.40
N ARG A 349 8.69 4.44 -6.48
CA ARG A 349 7.89 3.99 -5.33
C ARG A 349 6.49 4.60 -5.34
N ARG A 350 5.52 3.79 -4.93
CA ARG A 350 4.12 4.16 -4.77
C ARG A 350 3.96 5.16 -3.62
N GLY A 351 3.31 6.29 -3.90
CA GLY A 351 2.94 7.27 -2.89
C GLY A 351 1.66 6.90 -2.13
N SER A 352 1.17 7.85 -1.33
CA SER A 352 -0.14 7.81 -0.63
C SER A 352 -0.91 9.13 -0.79
N HIS A 353 -0.56 9.94 -1.80
CA HIS A 353 -1.11 11.28 -2.04
C HIS A 353 -2.49 11.29 -2.71
N THR A 354 -2.81 10.27 -3.50
CA THR A 354 -4.05 10.21 -4.28
C THR A 354 -4.49 8.76 -4.43
N TYR A 355 -5.28 8.32 -3.46
CA TYR A 355 -6.11 7.14 -3.60
C TYR A 355 -6.80 7.07 -4.99
N GLY A 356 -6.82 5.89 -5.59
CA GLY A 356 -7.24 5.67 -6.98
C GLY A 356 -6.09 5.72 -7.99
N TYR A 357 -5.01 6.45 -7.67
CA TYR A 357 -3.94 6.78 -8.61
C TYR A 357 -2.52 6.51 -8.10
N ASN A 358 -2.29 6.35 -6.79
CA ASN A 358 -0.97 6.16 -6.16
C ASN A 358 -0.04 5.15 -6.89
N TYR A 359 -0.60 4.08 -7.46
CA TYR A 359 0.14 3.00 -8.13
C TYR A 359 0.53 3.28 -9.59
N ARG A 360 -0.05 4.33 -10.18
CA ARG A 360 0.09 4.72 -11.59
C ARG A 360 0.36 6.21 -11.77
N SER A 361 0.73 6.91 -10.70
CA SER A 361 0.98 8.35 -10.75
C SER A 361 2.15 8.79 -9.86
N ILE A 362 2.73 9.94 -10.22
CA ILE A 362 3.69 10.69 -9.39
C ILE A 362 2.94 11.86 -8.75
N GLY A 363 2.86 11.87 -7.42
CA GLY A 363 2.32 12.99 -6.65
C GLY A 363 3.35 14.08 -6.42
N ILE A 364 3.09 15.29 -6.93
CA ILE A 364 3.93 16.48 -6.72
C ILE A 364 3.17 17.46 -5.83
N ALA A 365 3.67 17.72 -4.62
CA ALA A 365 3.05 18.64 -3.67
C ALA A 365 3.83 19.95 -3.52
N PHE A 366 3.14 21.08 -3.57
CA PHE A 366 3.72 22.40 -3.33
C PHE A 366 3.56 22.81 -1.86
N LEU A 367 4.65 23.30 -1.23
CA LEU A 367 4.66 23.75 0.16
C LEU A 367 3.90 25.07 0.36
N GLY A 368 2.63 24.97 0.75
CA GLY A 368 1.76 26.10 1.05
C GLY A 368 0.27 25.78 1.04
N ASN A 369 -0.55 26.82 1.17
CA ASN A 369 -1.96 26.83 0.76
C ASN A 369 -2.14 27.89 -0.36
N TYR A 370 -2.64 27.45 -1.51
CA TYR A 370 -2.84 28.28 -2.72
C TYR A 370 -4.32 28.50 -3.08
N GLU A 371 -5.23 28.42 -2.10
CA GLU A 371 -6.63 28.84 -2.27
C GLU A 371 -6.76 30.35 -2.44
N ASN A 372 -5.91 31.13 -1.75
CA ASN A 372 -5.99 32.61 -1.71
C ASN A 372 -4.73 33.33 -2.23
N TYR A 373 -3.68 32.57 -2.59
CA TYR A 373 -2.39 33.12 -3.04
C TYR A 373 -1.80 32.27 -4.16
N ALA A 374 -1.08 32.89 -5.09
CA ALA A 374 -0.40 32.18 -6.18
C ALA A 374 0.89 31.47 -5.71
N PRO A 375 1.27 30.35 -6.36
CA PRO A 375 2.58 29.73 -6.17
C PRO A 375 3.71 30.65 -6.69
N THR A 376 4.95 30.42 -6.24
CA THR A 376 6.08 31.19 -6.77
C THR A 376 6.48 30.68 -8.15
N LYS A 377 6.87 31.58 -9.05
CA LYS A 377 7.35 31.20 -10.40
C LYS A 377 8.52 30.21 -10.35
N LYS A 378 9.36 30.26 -9.31
CA LYS A 378 10.42 29.26 -9.08
C LYS A 378 9.83 27.88 -8.85
N SER A 379 8.88 27.75 -7.91
CA SER A 379 8.25 26.46 -7.62
C SER A 379 7.53 25.85 -8.84
N THR A 380 6.81 26.65 -9.63
CA THR A 380 6.09 26.13 -10.80
C THR A 380 7.02 25.81 -11.97
N GLN A 381 8.14 26.53 -12.12
CA GLN A 381 9.19 26.14 -13.06
C GLN A 381 9.86 24.83 -12.65
N SER A 382 10.26 24.68 -11.39
CA SER A 382 10.89 23.45 -10.88
C SER A 382 10.00 22.21 -11.05
N ALA A 383 8.68 22.37 -10.98
CA ALA A 383 7.75 21.28 -11.28
C ALA A 383 7.73 20.90 -12.77
N LYS A 384 7.80 21.87 -13.67
CA LYS A 384 7.88 21.64 -15.13
C LYS A 384 9.19 20.94 -15.48
N ASP A 385 10.31 21.46 -14.98
CA ASP A 385 11.65 20.89 -15.18
C ASP A 385 11.72 19.43 -14.67
N LEU A 386 11.08 19.14 -13.53
CA LEU A 386 10.99 17.78 -12.97
C LEU A 386 10.18 16.82 -13.85
N ILE A 387 9.06 17.29 -14.41
CA ILE A 387 8.20 16.49 -15.29
C ILE A 387 8.89 16.25 -16.64
N GLU A 388 9.50 17.28 -17.23
CA GLU A 388 10.25 17.16 -18.48
C GLU A 388 11.46 16.23 -18.33
N CYS A 389 12.20 16.35 -17.21
CA CYS A 389 13.20 15.36 -16.80
C CYS A 389 12.62 13.96 -16.79
N GLY A 390 11.54 13.72 -16.03
CA GLY A 390 10.92 12.39 -15.88
C GLY A 390 10.49 11.77 -17.21
N ILE A 391 9.99 12.57 -18.16
CA ILE A 391 9.70 12.14 -19.53
C ILE A 391 11.01 11.78 -20.28
N SER A 392 12.06 12.60 -20.15
CA SER A 392 13.33 12.40 -20.85
C SER A 392 14.08 11.14 -20.42
N ILE A 393 14.00 10.78 -19.13
CA ILE A 393 14.65 9.60 -18.55
C ILE A 393 13.76 8.34 -18.49
N GLY A 394 12.51 8.43 -18.96
CA GLY A 394 11.59 7.30 -19.06
C GLY A 394 10.87 6.89 -17.77
N GLU A 395 10.96 7.71 -16.72
CA GLU A 395 10.16 7.54 -15.49
C GLU A 395 8.68 7.87 -15.73
N LEU A 396 8.42 8.86 -16.60
CA LEU A 396 7.08 9.26 -17.05
C LEU A 396 6.86 8.85 -18.52
N SER A 397 5.62 8.54 -18.86
CA SER A 397 5.21 8.29 -20.24
C SER A 397 5.34 9.56 -21.08
N LYS A 398 5.70 9.42 -22.36
CA LYS A 398 5.70 10.56 -23.32
C LYS A 398 4.33 11.22 -23.45
N ASP A 399 3.27 10.45 -23.23
CA ASP A 399 1.88 10.89 -23.26
C ASP A 399 1.31 11.16 -21.86
N VAL A 400 2.17 11.35 -20.84
CA VAL A 400 1.76 11.61 -19.44
C VAL A 400 0.65 12.67 -19.36
N LYS A 401 -0.28 12.48 -18.42
CA LYS A 401 -1.37 13.43 -18.14
C LYS A 401 -1.18 14.07 -16.77
N ILE A 402 -1.20 15.40 -16.74
CA ILE A 402 -1.18 16.19 -15.50
C ILE A 402 -2.61 16.44 -15.07
N TYR A 403 -2.92 16.06 -13.83
CA TYR A 403 -4.17 16.33 -13.15
C TYR A 403 -3.94 17.13 -11.86
N ALA A 404 -4.94 17.92 -11.50
CA ALA A 404 -5.12 18.47 -10.16
C ALA A 404 -5.71 17.42 -9.23
N ALA A 405 -5.33 17.40 -7.95
CA ALA A 405 -5.95 16.49 -6.98
C ALA A 405 -7.50 16.61 -6.95
N LYS A 406 -8.05 17.83 -7.02
CA LYS A 406 -9.50 18.12 -7.09
C LYS A 406 -10.24 17.59 -8.34
N GLN A 407 -9.54 17.19 -9.41
CA GLN A 407 -10.18 16.54 -10.56
C GLN A 407 -10.48 15.06 -10.29
N VAL A 408 -9.67 14.41 -9.45
CA VAL A 408 -9.69 12.96 -9.23
C VAL A 408 -10.14 12.58 -7.81
N GLN A 409 -10.29 13.55 -6.92
CA GLN A 409 -10.73 13.37 -5.53
C GLN A 409 -11.55 14.56 -5.03
N SER A 410 -12.40 14.32 -4.04
CA SER A 410 -13.15 15.35 -3.30
C SER A 410 -12.21 16.09 -2.34
N THR A 411 -11.42 17.02 -2.87
CA THR A 411 -10.48 17.89 -2.14
C THR A 411 -10.44 19.27 -2.79
N LEU A 412 -9.99 20.29 -2.05
CA LEU A 412 -9.70 21.63 -2.59
C LEU A 412 -8.27 21.73 -3.13
N SER A 413 -7.39 20.78 -2.80
CA SER A 413 -6.03 20.66 -3.33
C SER A 413 -6.04 20.61 -4.87
N PRO A 414 -5.18 21.36 -5.59
CA PRO A 414 -4.03 22.12 -5.09
C PRO A 414 -4.33 23.58 -4.70
N GLY A 415 -5.59 23.96 -4.51
CA GLY A 415 -6.05 25.35 -4.31
C GLY A 415 -6.24 26.08 -5.64
N GLU A 416 -7.19 27.03 -5.69
CA GLU A 416 -7.63 27.63 -6.96
C GLU A 416 -6.51 28.32 -7.75
N HIS A 417 -5.58 29.04 -7.11
CA HIS A 417 -4.53 29.75 -7.86
C HIS A 417 -3.46 28.81 -8.45
N LEU A 418 -3.14 27.70 -7.78
CA LEU A 418 -2.24 26.68 -8.35
C LEU A 418 -3.00 25.83 -9.37
N PHE A 419 -4.32 25.61 -9.20
CA PHE A 419 -5.18 25.00 -10.21
C PHE A 419 -5.27 25.83 -11.50
N ASP A 420 -5.33 27.17 -11.37
CA ASP A 420 -5.27 28.10 -12.50
C ASP A 420 -3.91 28.06 -13.22
N ASP A 421 -2.79 27.99 -12.49
CA ASP A 421 -1.46 27.89 -13.09
C ASP A 421 -1.25 26.57 -13.86
N ILE A 422 -1.60 25.40 -13.27
CA ILE A 422 -1.39 24.09 -13.91
C ILE A 422 -2.23 23.86 -15.18
N LYS A 423 -3.38 24.54 -15.32
CA LYS A 423 -4.17 24.53 -16.57
C LYS A 423 -3.40 25.08 -17.77
N THR A 424 -2.33 25.84 -17.55
CA THR A 424 -1.47 26.41 -18.60
C THR A 424 -0.28 25.54 -18.97
N TRP A 425 -0.06 24.41 -18.28
CA TRP A 425 1.13 23.59 -18.46
C TRP A 425 0.97 22.64 -19.66
N PRO A 426 2.09 22.28 -20.34
CA PRO A 426 2.11 21.11 -21.21
C PRO A 426 1.60 19.87 -20.46
N HIS A 427 1.02 18.90 -21.18
CA HIS A 427 0.45 17.67 -20.61
C HIS A 427 -0.76 17.83 -19.68
N TRP A 428 -1.28 19.06 -19.46
CA TRP A 428 -2.55 19.27 -18.77
C TRP A 428 -3.70 18.50 -19.45
N ALA A 429 -4.51 17.81 -18.65
CA ALA A 429 -5.71 17.13 -19.10
C ALA A 429 -6.96 17.73 -18.42
N SER A 430 -7.82 18.36 -19.21
CA SER A 430 -9.07 18.98 -18.73
C SER A 430 -10.06 17.97 -18.17
N GLU A 431 -10.08 16.75 -18.72
CA GLU A 431 -11.01 15.69 -18.37
C GLU A 431 -10.27 14.46 -17.82
N VAL A 432 -10.83 13.89 -16.76
CA VAL A 432 -10.42 12.59 -16.24
C VAL A 432 -11.09 11.52 -17.09
N LYS A 433 -10.30 10.78 -17.87
CA LYS A 433 -10.83 9.62 -18.61
C LYS A 433 -11.19 8.54 -17.59
N THR A 434 -12.49 8.29 -17.42
CA THR A 434 -12.96 7.04 -16.84
C THR A 434 -12.65 5.92 -17.82
N GLU A 435 -11.69 5.06 -17.48
CA GLU A 435 -11.52 3.78 -18.17
C GLU A 435 -12.80 2.95 -18.00
N ALA A 436 -13.25 2.36 -19.10
CA ALA A 436 -14.56 1.72 -19.25
C ALA A 436 -14.51 0.22 -19.00
#